data_AF-A0AAV3PXG8-F1
#
_entry.id   AF-A0AAV3PXG8-F1
#
_cell.length_a   1.000
_cell.length_b   1.000
_cell.length_c   1.000
_cell.angle_alpha   90.00
_cell.angle_beta   90.00
_cell.angle_gamma   90.00
#
_symmetry.space_group_name_H-M   'P 1'
#
loop_
_entity.id
_entity.type
_entity.pdbx_description
1 polymer ?
#
loop_
_entity_poly.entity_id
_entity_poly.type
_entity_poly.pdbx_seq_one_letter_code
_entity_poly.pdbx_strand_id
1 'polypeptide(L)'
;MSQLARNAIRIPKTTSFHQTLRHFSSSPAPYTAPPAPSTSSTLGLSKPAEYVISKVDNLMNWARTGSIWPMTFGLACCAVEMMHTGAARYDLDRFGIIFRPSPRQSDCMIVAGTLTNKMAPALRKYDFSKNC
;
A
#
# COMPACT_ATOMS: atom_id res chain seq x y z
N MET A 1 -11.25 -34.08 0.22
CA MET A 1 -11.80 -33.33 1.37
C MET A 1 -12.28 -31.95 0.93
N SER A 2 -13.03 -31.82 -0.16
CA SER A 2 -14.49 -32.00 -0.20
C SER A 2 -15.26 -31.17 0.85
N GLN A 3 -15.94 -30.14 0.36
CA GLN A 3 -17.29 -29.72 0.80
C GLN A 3 -17.44 -29.04 2.18
N LEU A 4 -17.15 -27.74 2.27
CA LEU A 4 -17.73 -26.88 3.33
C LEU A 4 -17.87 -25.41 2.88
N ALA A 5 -18.49 -25.18 1.72
CA ALA A 5 -18.94 -23.86 1.29
C ALA A 5 -20.34 -23.95 0.68
N ARG A 6 -21.30 -24.44 1.47
CA ARG A 6 -22.73 -24.29 1.22
C ARG A 6 -23.37 -23.70 2.48
N ASN A 7 -23.36 -22.38 2.56
CA ASN A 7 -24.50 -21.63 3.11
C ASN A 7 -24.58 -20.29 2.38
N ALA A 8 -25.51 -20.29 1.42
CA ALA A 8 -25.88 -19.15 0.62
C ALA A 8 -26.70 -18.18 1.46
N ILE A 9 -26.31 -16.90 1.48
CA ILE A 9 -27.28 -15.82 1.58
C ILE A 9 -27.68 -15.47 0.16
N ARG A 10 -28.96 -15.76 -0.12
CA ARG A 10 -29.70 -15.57 -1.36
C ARG A 10 -29.91 -14.07 -1.62
N ILE A 11 -29.48 -13.56 -2.77
CA ILE A 11 -29.89 -12.27 -3.34
C ILE A 11 -30.29 -12.54 -4.81
N PRO A 12 -31.45 -12.04 -5.29
CA PRO A 12 -32.19 -12.62 -6.41
C PRO A 12 -31.53 -12.46 -7.79
N LYS A 13 -31.72 -13.48 -8.63
CA LYS A 13 -31.49 -13.48 -10.09
C LYS A 13 -32.71 -12.92 -10.80
N THR A 14 -32.53 -11.90 -11.64
CA THR A 14 -33.18 -11.59 -12.94
C THR A 14 -32.77 -10.15 -13.28
N THR A 15 -31.89 -9.87 -14.25
CA THR A 15 -32.26 -9.75 -15.67
C THR A 15 -31.01 -9.77 -16.59
N SER A 16 -31.14 -10.52 -17.67
CA SER A 16 -30.53 -10.41 -19.02
C SER A 16 -29.07 -9.97 -19.21
N PHE A 17 -28.32 -10.93 -19.77
CA PHE A 17 -27.18 -10.75 -20.67
C PHE A 17 -27.30 -9.55 -21.61
N HIS A 18 -26.33 -8.63 -21.58
CA HIS A 18 -25.58 -8.22 -22.77
C HIS A 18 -24.24 -7.58 -22.36
N GLN A 19 -23.17 -8.31 -22.63
CA GLN A 19 -21.85 -7.83 -23.07
C GLN A 19 -21.46 -6.39 -22.72
N THR A 20 -20.70 -6.22 -21.64
CA THR A 20 -19.63 -5.22 -21.63
C THR A 20 -18.43 -5.82 -20.91
N LEU A 21 -17.58 -6.49 -21.70
CA LEU A 21 -16.17 -6.64 -21.38
C LEU A 21 -15.56 -5.25 -21.27
N ARG A 22 -15.80 -4.56 -20.14
CA ARG A 22 -14.89 -3.50 -19.73
C ARG A 22 -13.64 -4.23 -19.25
N HIS A 23 -12.65 -4.23 -20.14
CA HIS A 23 -11.25 -4.37 -19.82
C HIS A 23 -11.01 -4.01 -18.35
N PHE A 24 -10.72 -5.01 -17.52
CA PHE A 24 -9.81 -4.78 -16.40
C PHE A 24 -8.47 -4.49 -17.07
N SER A 25 -8.32 -3.24 -17.53
CA SER A 25 -7.02 -2.66 -17.79
C SER A 25 -6.36 -2.64 -16.44
N SER A 26 -5.58 -3.68 -16.14
CA SER A 26 -4.49 -3.61 -15.17
C SER A 26 -3.43 -2.69 -15.76
N SER A 27 -3.80 -1.43 -16.02
CA SER A 27 -2.80 -0.38 -16.04
C SER A 27 -2.37 -0.28 -14.58
N PRO A 28 -1.13 -0.66 -14.23
CA PRO A 28 -0.60 -0.22 -12.95
C PRO A 28 -0.78 1.30 -12.99
N ALA A 29 -1.46 1.85 -11.97
CA ALA A 29 -1.50 3.29 -11.82
C ALA A 29 -0.05 3.76 -12.00
N PRO A 30 0.27 4.61 -13.00
CA PRO A 30 1.61 5.14 -13.12
C PRO A 30 1.91 5.68 -11.74
N TYR A 31 3.02 5.22 -11.13
CA TYR A 31 3.51 5.72 -9.85
C TYR A 31 3.31 7.21 -9.90
N THR A 32 2.25 7.69 -9.24
CA THR A 32 1.93 9.10 -9.27
C THR A 32 3.12 9.66 -8.54
N ALA A 33 3.95 10.40 -9.27
CA ALA A 33 5.10 11.05 -8.70
C ALA A 33 4.63 11.65 -7.38
N PRO A 34 5.44 11.54 -6.29
CA PRO A 34 5.08 12.14 -5.02
C PRO A 34 4.54 13.54 -5.33
N PRO A 35 3.35 13.90 -4.82
CA PRO A 35 2.74 15.18 -5.14
C PRO A 35 3.82 16.24 -4.98
N ALA A 36 3.99 17.07 -6.02
CA ALA A 36 4.94 18.17 -5.99
C ALA A 36 4.83 18.84 -4.61
N PRO A 37 5.95 19.12 -3.93
CA PRO A 37 5.95 19.60 -2.55
C PRO A 37 4.91 20.71 -2.47
N SER A 38 3.88 20.49 -1.66
CA SER A 38 2.75 21.38 -1.54
C SER A 38 3.29 22.77 -1.21
N THR A 39 3.37 23.63 -2.21
CA THR A 39 3.58 25.07 -2.10
C THR A 39 2.31 25.68 -1.51
N SER A 40 1.92 25.24 -0.31
CA SER A 40 1.01 26.00 0.54
C SER A 40 1.85 27.03 1.27
N SER A 41 2.20 28.10 0.55
CA SER A 41 2.61 29.37 1.14
C SER A 41 1.42 29.91 1.96
N THR A 42 1.27 29.44 3.19
CA THR A 42 0.19 29.87 4.10
C THR A 42 0.72 30.14 5.51
N LEU A 43 2.04 30.34 5.63
CA LEU A 43 2.69 30.86 6.82
C LEU A 43 3.46 32.08 6.33
N GLY A 44 3.15 33.28 6.83
CA GLY A 44 3.76 34.55 6.40
C GLY A 44 5.25 34.66 6.78
N LEU A 45 6.06 33.76 6.24
CA LEU A 45 7.46 33.55 6.54
C LEU A 45 8.34 34.14 5.44
N SER A 46 9.57 34.52 5.76
CA SER A 46 10.48 35.14 4.79
C SER A 46 10.89 34.15 3.68
N LYS A 47 10.97 34.62 2.43
CA LYS A 47 11.41 33.81 1.25
C LYS A 47 12.67 32.94 1.50
N PRO A 48 13.75 33.44 2.16
CA PRO A 48 14.90 32.58 2.46
C PRO A 48 14.57 31.47 3.48
N ALA A 49 13.71 31.74 4.46
CA ALA A 49 13.28 30.74 5.42
C ALA A 49 12.36 29.68 4.80
N GLU A 50 11.46 30.06 3.88
CA GLU A 50 10.67 29.12 3.08
C GLU A 50 11.57 28.20 2.23
N TYR A 51 12.62 28.75 1.60
CA TYR A 51 13.57 27.96 0.83
C TYR A 51 14.30 26.95 1.71
N VAL A 52 14.77 27.36 2.90
CA VAL A 52 15.44 26.46 3.85
C VAL A 52 14.49 25.37 4.34
N ILE A 53 13.26 25.70 4.72
CA ILE A 53 12.25 24.72 5.13
C ILE A 53 11.99 23.71 4.00
N SER A 54 11.82 24.19 2.77
CA SER A 54 11.63 23.29 1.63
C SER A 54 12.81 22.32 1.43
N LYS A 55 14.06 22.75 1.68
CA LYS A 55 15.24 21.88 1.58
C LYS A 55 15.30 20.87 2.71
N VAL A 56 14.92 21.26 3.92
CA VAL A 56 14.81 20.35 5.06
C VAL A 56 13.71 19.31 4.81
N ASP A 57 12.55 19.73 4.32
CA ASP A 57 11.45 18.82 3.96
C ASP A 57 11.87 17.84 2.86
N ASN A 58 12.57 18.32 1.83
CA ASN A 58 13.11 17.47 0.77
C ASN A 58 14.11 16.44 1.32
N LEU A 59 14.97 16.83 2.27
CA LEU A 59 15.92 15.92 2.91
C LEU A 59 15.20 14.87 3.78
N MET A 60 14.20 15.28 4.55
CA MET A 60 13.40 14.36 5.38
C MET A 60 12.61 13.37 4.51
N ASN A 61 12.03 13.83 3.41
CA ASN A 61 11.31 12.96 2.48
C ASN A 61 12.25 12.00 1.74
N TRP A 62 13.46 12.45 1.39
CA TRP A 62 14.48 11.57 0.84
C TRP A 62 14.89 10.47 1.83
N ALA A 63 15.09 10.81 3.10
CA ALA A 63 15.43 9.84 4.14
C ALA A 63 14.30 8.81 4.37
N ARG A 64 13.04 9.25 4.46
CA ARG A 64 11.87 8.36 4.61
C ARG A 64 11.66 7.45 3.42
N THR A 65 11.85 7.95 2.20
CA THR A 65 11.66 7.16 0.98
C THR A 65 12.80 6.15 0.77
N GLY A 66 14.01 6.46 1.24
CA GLY A 66 15.19 5.60 1.09
C GLY A 66 15.32 4.45 2.08
N SER A 67 14.43 4.33 3.07
CA SER A 67 14.55 3.33 4.15
C SER A 67 13.20 2.84 4.67
N ILE A 68 12.24 2.59 3.77
CA ILE A 68 10.90 2.16 4.16
C ILE A 68 10.90 0.70 4.63
N TRP A 69 10.42 0.43 5.84
CA TRP A 69 10.36 -0.94 6.38
C TRP A 69 8.92 -1.48 6.34
N PRO A 70 8.52 -2.21 5.29
CA PRO A 70 7.17 -2.73 5.20
C PRO A 70 6.95 -3.95 6.11
N MET A 71 5.77 -4.01 6.73
CA MET A 71 5.20 -5.27 7.16
C MET A 71 4.32 -5.87 6.05
N THR A 72 4.46 -7.16 5.80
CA THR A 72 3.73 -7.85 4.71
C THR A 72 2.57 -8.65 5.27
N PHE A 73 1.38 -8.45 4.71
CA PHE A 73 0.18 -9.20 5.05
C PHE A 73 -0.26 -10.06 3.86
N GLY A 74 0.28 -11.29 3.81
CA GLY A 74 -0.01 -12.23 2.73
C GLY A 74 -1.34 -12.95 2.92
N LEU A 75 -2.39 -12.50 2.22
CA LEU A 75 -3.75 -13.03 2.33
C LEU A 75 -4.13 -13.96 1.18
N ALA A 76 -3.56 -13.76 0.00
CA ALA A 76 -3.89 -14.55 -1.20
C ALA A 76 -2.66 -14.66 -2.11
N CYS A 77 -2.89 -14.87 -3.41
CA CYS A 77 -1.86 -15.02 -4.43
C CYS A 77 -0.87 -13.84 -4.52
N CYS A 78 -1.27 -12.62 -4.18
CA CYS A 78 -0.35 -11.48 -4.18
C CYS A 78 0.79 -11.64 -3.15
N ALA A 79 0.65 -12.51 -2.16
CA ALA A 79 1.72 -12.83 -1.22
C ALA A 79 2.92 -13.49 -1.92
N VAL A 80 2.67 -14.43 -2.84
CA VAL A 80 3.75 -15.10 -3.57
C VAL A 80 4.36 -14.19 -4.62
N GLU A 81 3.58 -13.27 -5.19
CA GLU A 81 4.13 -12.22 -6.05
C GLU A 81 5.08 -11.32 -5.26
N MET A 82 4.71 -10.92 -4.05
CA MET A 82 5.58 -10.12 -3.18
C MET A 82 6.87 -10.85 -2.77
N MET A 83 6.81 -12.16 -2.53
CA MET A 83 8.00 -12.97 -2.27
C MET A 83 8.93 -12.98 -3.50
N HIS A 84 8.39 -13.04 -4.71
CA HIS A 84 9.19 -12.93 -5.94
C HIS A 84 9.78 -11.52 -6.12
N THR A 85 9.06 -10.47 -5.71
CA THR A 85 9.60 -9.11 -5.70
C THR A 85 10.77 -8.97 -4.72
N GLY A 86 10.71 -9.67 -3.57
CA GLY A 86 11.81 -9.76 -2.61
C GLY A 86 12.93 -10.74 -2.99
N ALA A 87 12.77 -11.51 -4.06
CA ALA A 87 13.79 -12.45 -4.52
C ALA A 87 14.86 -11.74 -5.37
N ALA A 88 15.98 -12.42 -5.62
CA ALA A 88 17.18 -11.86 -6.27
C ALA A 88 16.94 -11.17 -7.63
N ARG A 89 15.81 -11.43 -8.31
CA ARG A 89 15.49 -10.79 -9.60
C ARG A 89 15.07 -9.33 -9.47
N TYR A 90 14.32 -9.00 -8.41
CA TYR A 90 13.76 -7.66 -8.19
C TYR A 90 14.23 -7.02 -6.88
N ASP A 91 14.90 -7.81 -6.02
CA ASP A 91 15.62 -7.46 -4.80
C ASP A 91 15.24 -6.10 -4.19
N LEU A 92 14.19 -6.13 -3.38
CA LEU A 92 13.68 -4.96 -2.67
C LEU A 92 14.70 -4.40 -1.65
N ASP A 93 15.65 -5.20 -1.18
CA ASP A 93 16.70 -4.76 -0.25
C ASP A 93 17.57 -3.65 -0.86
N ARG A 94 17.76 -3.67 -2.19
CA ARG A 94 18.49 -2.61 -2.92
C ARG A 94 17.84 -1.23 -2.79
N PHE A 95 16.53 -1.18 -2.59
CA PHE A 95 15.79 0.06 -2.39
C PHE A 95 15.66 0.44 -0.90
N GLY A 96 16.37 -0.26 0.00
CA GLY A 96 16.28 -0.06 1.44
C GLY A 96 15.02 -0.64 2.06
N ILE A 97 14.36 -1.57 1.35
CA ILE A 97 13.07 -2.16 1.74
C ILE A 97 13.32 -3.49 2.43
N ILE A 98 13.23 -3.48 3.75
CA ILE A 98 13.44 -4.67 4.59
C ILE A 98 12.10 -5.10 5.18
N PHE A 99 11.71 -6.34 4.91
CA PHE A 99 10.49 -6.92 5.46
C PHE A 99 10.65 -7.21 6.96
N ARG A 100 10.03 -6.37 7.81
CA ARG A 100 9.97 -6.59 9.26
C ARG A 100 8.60 -7.15 9.65
N PRO A 101 8.54 -8.34 10.27
CA PRO A 101 7.26 -8.97 10.63
C PRO A 101 6.59 -8.30 11.83
N SER A 102 7.32 -7.47 12.58
CA SER A 102 6.77 -6.79 13.76
C SER A 102 6.10 -5.47 13.37
N PRO A 103 4.79 -5.33 13.61
CA PRO A 103 4.04 -4.12 13.25
C PRO A 103 4.46 -2.86 14.02
N ARG A 104 5.31 -2.99 15.05
CA ARG A 104 5.76 -1.87 15.87
C ARG A 104 7.01 -1.16 15.32
N GLN A 105 7.69 -1.78 14.38
CA GLN A 105 8.98 -1.32 13.84
C GLN A 105 8.90 -0.97 12.35
N SER A 106 7.77 -1.27 11.71
CA SER A 106 7.53 -1.09 10.29
C SER A 106 6.82 0.23 10.01
N ASP A 107 7.21 0.94 8.96
CA ASP A 107 6.65 2.25 8.60
C ASP A 107 5.38 2.14 7.74
N CYS A 108 5.22 1.05 7.00
CA CYS A 108 4.06 0.83 6.16
C CYS A 108 3.60 -0.63 6.18
N MET A 109 2.30 -0.84 5.93
CA MET A 109 1.70 -2.17 5.85
C MET A 109 1.28 -2.49 4.41
N ILE A 110 1.84 -3.56 3.83
CA ILE A 110 1.46 -4.05 2.51
C ILE A 110 0.44 -5.17 2.66
N VAL A 111 -0.79 -4.91 2.23
CA VAL A 111 -1.88 -5.90 2.26
C VAL A 111 -1.96 -6.60 0.91
N ALA A 112 -1.44 -7.82 0.85
CA ALA A 112 -1.33 -8.57 -0.39
C ALA A 112 -2.34 -9.70 -0.49
N GLY A 113 -3.48 -9.37 -1.08
CA GLY A 113 -4.54 -10.31 -1.42
C GLY A 113 -5.91 -9.78 -1.09
N THR A 114 -6.90 -10.66 -1.18
CA THR A 114 -8.29 -10.31 -0.92
C THR A 114 -8.57 -10.21 0.58
N LEU A 115 -9.08 -9.05 1.01
CA LEU A 115 -9.50 -8.83 2.38
C LEU A 115 -10.95 -9.29 2.56
N THR A 116 -11.18 -10.21 3.49
CA THR A 116 -12.53 -10.70 3.81
C THR A 116 -13.11 -9.95 5.00
N ASN A 117 -14.45 -9.86 5.10
CA ASN A 117 -15.13 -9.21 6.22
C ASN A 117 -14.74 -9.79 7.59
N LYS A 118 -14.38 -11.08 7.64
CA LYS A 118 -13.88 -11.75 8.85
C LYS A 118 -12.47 -11.26 9.23
N MET A 119 -11.66 -10.86 8.26
CA MET A 119 -10.29 -10.41 8.46
C MET A 119 -10.16 -8.90 8.72
N ALA A 120 -11.16 -8.12 8.32
CA ALA A 120 -11.22 -6.68 8.55
C ALA A 120 -10.96 -6.22 10.01
N PRO A 121 -11.48 -6.87 11.07
CA PRO A 121 -11.16 -6.46 12.44
C PRO A 121 -9.72 -6.78 12.85
N ALA A 122 -9.13 -7.86 12.34
CA ALA A 122 -7.73 -8.20 12.62
C ALA A 122 -6.79 -7.18 11.99
N LEU A 123 -7.05 -6.76 10.75
CA LEU A 123 -6.23 -5.75 10.08
C LEU A 123 -6.27 -4.39 10.77
N ARG A 124 -7.45 -3.94 11.22
CA ARG A 124 -7.58 -2.69 12.02
C ARG A 124 -6.83 -2.72 13.35
N LYS A 125 -6.55 -3.90 13.91
CA LYS A 125 -5.72 -4.06 15.11
C LYS A 125 -4.23 -3.90 14.80
N TYR A 126 -3.81 -4.27 13.59
CA TYR A 126 -2.43 -4.16 13.12
C TYR A 126 -2.16 -2.86 12.36
N ASP A 127 -3.20 -2.13 12.00
CA ASP A 127 -3.11 -0.83 11.35
C ASP A 127 -2.26 0.11 12.20
N PHE A 128 -1.09 0.42 11.65
CA PHE A 128 -0.05 1.21 12.25
C PHE A 128 -0.47 2.67 12.11
N SER A 129 -1.46 3.08 12.91
CA SER A 129 -1.67 4.51 13.21
C SER A 129 -0.51 4.97 14.09
N LYS A 130 0.64 5.14 13.44
CA LYS A 130 1.80 5.78 13.99
C LYS A 130 2.21 6.81 12.97
N ASN A 131 2.16 8.06 13.39
CA ASN A 131 2.79 9.16 12.69
C ASN A 131 4.25 8.76 12.40
N CYS A 132 4.56 8.59 11.13
CA CYS A 132 5.93 8.58 10.60
C CYS A 132 6.51 10.01 10.63
#